data_AF-A0A529FKK5-F1
#
_entry.id   AF-A0A529FKK5-F1
#
_cell.length_a   1.000
_cell.length_b   1.000
_cell.length_c   1.000
_cell.angle_alpha   90.00
_cell.angle_beta   90.00
_cell.angle_gamma   90.00
#
_symmetry.space_group_name_H-M   'P 1'
#
loop_
_entity.id
_entity.type
_entity.pdbx_description
1 polymer ?
#
loop_
_entity_poly.entity_id
_entity_poly.type
_entity_poly.pdbx_seq_one_letter_code
_entity_poly.pdbx_strand_id
1 'polypeptide(L)'
;DALQLAYGQADLLQSRPDKDKPALVMRIDMGNPYNAQRHRVMWSMLQNHDEPIIGALEMDAACVVVNLFMLPDEPELFRQCVENISKVRAACHRYGMPLMIEPLVMLANDVRGGYQVDGDAEKIVTLVRLAAEMGADIIKADPTDRPEDFHRVVEAARVPVLVRGGGKDDLRTVLAKSSALLRQGAKGLVYGRNIYQ
;
A
#
# COMPACT_ATOMS: atom_id res chain seq x y z
N ASP A 1 15.88 -5.98 0.58
CA ASP A 1 15.76 -4.84 1.51
C ASP A 1 14.70 -5.07 2.56
N ALA A 2 13.43 -5.23 2.18
CA ALA A 2 12.35 -5.53 3.12
C ALA A 2 11.33 -6.53 2.54
N LEU A 3 10.58 -7.20 3.41
CA LEU A 3 9.41 -8.00 3.05
C LEU A 3 8.17 -7.42 3.74
N GLN A 4 7.10 -7.23 2.96
CA GLN A 4 5.82 -6.81 3.49
C GLN A 4 4.98 -8.05 3.88
N LEU A 5 4.66 -8.20 5.16
CA LEU A 5 3.88 -9.32 5.69
C LEU A 5 2.78 -8.81 6.62
N ALA A 6 1.69 -9.58 6.76
CA ALA A 6 0.71 -9.36 7.82
C ALA A 6 1.17 -10.07 9.11
N TYR A 7 0.58 -9.70 10.24
CA TYR A 7 0.93 -10.26 11.55
C TYR A 7 1.00 -11.80 11.56
N GLY A 8 -0.03 -12.48 11.04
CA GLY A 8 -0.11 -13.94 11.02
C GLY A 8 0.89 -14.67 10.10
N GLN A 9 1.74 -13.92 9.39
CA GLN A 9 2.82 -14.46 8.54
C GLN A 9 4.18 -13.87 8.91
N ALA A 10 4.24 -12.92 9.84
CA ALA A 10 5.47 -12.21 10.19
C ALA A 10 6.48 -13.14 10.87
N ASP A 11 6.02 -14.22 11.51
CA ASP A 11 6.82 -15.28 12.10
C ASP A 11 7.71 -15.99 11.05
N LEU A 12 7.25 -16.14 9.81
CA LEU A 12 8.03 -16.75 8.71
C LEU A 12 9.33 -15.99 8.42
N LEU A 13 9.33 -14.68 8.64
CA LEU A 13 10.54 -13.85 8.55
C LEU A 13 11.24 -13.76 9.89
N GLN A 14 10.49 -13.49 10.97
CA GLN A 14 11.11 -13.14 12.24
C GLN A 14 11.72 -14.31 13.00
N SER A 15 11.22 -15.54 12.78
CA SER A 15 11.82 -16.77 13.34
C SER A 15 13.16 -17.15 12.70
N ARG A 16 13.54 -16.52 11.58
CA ARG A 16 14.80 -16.83 10.91
C ARG A 16 16.00 -16.40 11.77
N PRO A 17 17.01 -17.26 11.95
CA PRO A 17 18.19 -16.97 12.77
C PRO A 17 19.20 -16.06 12.06
N ASP A 18 19.03 -15.81 10.76
CA ASP A 18 19.97 -15.02 9.95
C ASP A 18 19.99 -13.56 10.39
N LYS A 19 21.19 -13.02 10.60
CA LYS A 19 21.39 -11.60 10.95
C LYS A 19 21.09 -10.65 9.79
N ASP A 20 21.27 -11.11 8.56
CA ASP A 20 21.10 -10.32 7.33
C ASP A 20 19.70 -10.51 6.72
N LYS A 21 18.71 -10.93 7.54
CA LYS A 21 17.34 -11.07 7.05
C LYS A 21 16.77 -9.70 6.62
N PRO A 22 15.91 -9.65 5.59
CA PRO A 22 15.25 -8.42 5.18
C PRO A 22 14.46 -7.78 6.34
N ALA A 23 14.32 -6.45 6.31
CA ALA A 23 13.47 -5.75 7.26
C ALA A 23 11.99 -6.15 7.09
N LEU A 24 11.22 -6.14 8.18
CA LEU A 24 9.78 -6.37 8.13
C LEU A 24 9.03 -5.04 7.91
N VAL A 25 8.20 -4.98 6.88
CA VAL A 25 7.14 -3.97 6.75
C VAL A 25 5.82 -4.65 7.10
N MET A 26 5.15 -4.23 8.17
CA MET A 26 3.95 -4.93 8.63
C MET A 26 2.68 -4.28 8.10
N ARG A 27 1.86 -5.03 7.36
CA ARG A 27 0.49 -4.60 7.07
C ARG A 27 -0.36 -4.75 8.33
N ILE A 28 -1.01 -3.67 8.73
CA ILE A 28 -1.79 -3.61 9.99
C ILE A 28 -3.29 -3.40 9.76
N ASP A 29 -3.75 -3.34 8.52
CA ASP A 29 -5.16 -3.31 8.15
C ASP A 29 -5.55 -4.51 7.28
N MET A 30 -6.79 -4.95 7.42
CA MET A 30 -7.41 -5.98 6.59
C MET A 30 -8.68 -5.44 5.99
N GLY A 31 -8.96 -5.82 4.75
CA GLY A 31 -10.21 -5.47 4.11
C GLY A 31 -10.71 -6.56 3.20
N ASN A 32 -11.99 -6.46 2.87
CA ASN A 32 -12.63 -7.23 1.82
C ASN A 32 -12.61 -6.63 0.38
N PRO A 33 -11.96 -5.48 0.06
CA PRO A 33 -11.78 -4.96 -1.31
C PRO A 33 -10.97 -5.81 -2.29
N TYR A 34 -10.65 -7.06 -1.97
CA TYR A 34 -9.89 -7.94 -2.87
C TYR A 34 -10.67 -9.19 -3.29
N ASN A 35 -11.92 -9.34 -2.85
CA ASN A 35 -12.76 -10.47 -3.25
C ASN A 35 -13.22 -10.38 -4.70
N ALA A 36 -13.32 -11.53 -5.36
CA ALA A 36 -13.78 -11.64 -6.75
C ALA A 36 -15.20 -11.10 -6.96
N GLN A 37 -16.05 -11.20 -5.92
CA GLN A 37 -17.39 -10.64 -5.90
C GLN A 37 -17.47 -9.51 -4.89
N ARG A 38 -18.15 -8.42 -5.26
CA ARG A 38 -18.40 -7.30 -4.35
C ARG A 38 -19.29 -7.79 -3.21
N HIS A 39 -18.88 -7.50 -1.98
CA HIS A 39 -19.70 -7.76 -0.81
C HIS A 39 -20.74 -6.67 -0.65
N ARG A 40 -21.87 -6.99 0.01
CA ARG A 40 -22.91 -6.01 0.33
C ARG A 40 -22.39 -4.83 1.15
N VAL A 41 -21.36 -5.06 1.97
CA VAL A 41 -20.70 -4.04 2.78
C VAL A 41 -19.20 -4.18 2.58
N MET A 42 -18.56 -3.12 2.10
CA MET A 42 -17.12 -3.05 1.99
C MET A 42 -16.52 -2.47 3.27
N TRP A 43 -15.38 -3.01 3.70
CA TRP A 43 -14.73 -2.58 4.94
C TRP A 43 -13.21 -2.75 4.88
N SER A 44 -12.53 -1.91 5.66
CA SER A 44 -11.11 -1.99 5.99
C SER A 44 -10.94 -1.72 7.48
N MET A 45 -10.42 -2.68 8.23
CA MET A 45 -10.28 -2.59 9.69
C MET A 45 -8.83 -2.81 10.10
N LEU A 46 -8.42 -2.14 11.17
CA LEU A 46 -7.13 -2.37 11.79
C LEU A 46 -7.10 -3.74 12.48
N GLN A 47 -5.97 -4.41 12.42
CA GLN A 47 -5.72 -5.68 13.09
C GLN A 47 -5.86 -5.55 14.61
N ASN A 48 -5.43 -4.42 15.17
CA ASN A 48 -5.71 -4.00 16.54
C ASN A 48 -6.41 -2.64 16.52
N HIS A 49 -7.59 -2.53 17.14
CA HIS A 49 -8.38 -1.30 17.08
C HIS A 49 -7.84 -0.20 18.00
N ASP A 50 -7.52 -0.55 19.24
CA ASP A 50 -7.16 0.41 20.29
C ASP A 50 -5.64 0.70 20.32
N GLU A 51 -4.82 -0.30 20.02
CA GLU A 51 -3.36 -0.20 19.96
C GLU A 51 -2.85 -0.63 18.57
N PRO A 52 -3.01 0.23 17.55
CA PRO A 52 -3.00 -0.23 16.16
C PRO A 52 -1.66 -0.70 15.62
N ILE A 53 -0.57 -0.41 16.33
CA ILE A 53 0.78 -0.84 15.95
C ILE A 53 1.42 -1.79 16.96
N ILE A 54 0.72 -2.26 18.00
CA ILE A 54 1.33 -3.08 19.06
C ILE A 54 2.00 -4.33 18.50
N GLY A 55 1.31 -5.05 17.62
CA GLY A 55 1.87 -6.23 16.96
C GLY A 55 3.06 -5.91 16.06
N ALA A 56 3.14 -4.69 15.51
CA ALA A 56 4.29 -4.27 14.70
C ALA A 56 5.52 -4.04 15.59
N LEU A 57 5.32 -3.50 16.79
CA LEU A 57 6.38 -3.30 17.78
C LEU A 57 6.86 -4.65 18.33
N GLU A 58 5.95 -5.56 18.67
CA GLU A 58 6.27 -6.91 19.13
C GLU A 58 7.10 -7.69 18.11
N MET A 59 6.75 -7.52 16.82
CA MET A 59 7.42 -8.18 15.72
C MET A 59 8.60 -7.41 15.16
N ASP A 60 9.13 -6.39 15.87
CA ASP A 60 10.29 -5.60 15.44
C ASP A 60 10.19 -5.13 13.97
N ALA A 61 9.01 -4.61 13.60
CA ALA A 61 8.78 -4.10 12.27
C ALA A 61 9.55 -2.78 12.06
N ALA A 62 10.15 -2.61 10.89
CA ALA A 62 10.83 -1.37 10.53
C ALA A 62 9.87 -0.28 10.04
N CYS A 63 8.65 -0.66 9.63
CA CYS A 63 7.61 0.24 9.13
C CYS A 63 6.25 -0.47 9.17
N VAL A 64 5.17 0.28 9.35
CA VAL A 64 3.80 -0.22 9.19
C VAL A 64 3.19 0.30 7.88
N VAL A 65 2.30 -0.48 7.28
CA VAL A 65 1.56 -0.10 6.08
C VAL A 65 0.06 -0.27 6.24
N VAL A 66 -0.69 0.72 5.75
CA VAL A 66 -2.16 0.78 5.75
C VAL A 66 -2.70 1.16 4.39
N ASN A 67 -3.85 0.62 3.97
CA ASN A 67 -4.50 1.03 2.74
C ASN A 67 -5.28 2.32 2.90
N LEU A 68 -5.34 3.10 1.82
CA LEU A 68 -6.30 4.16 1.60
C LEU A 68 -7.10 3.82 0.34
N PHE A 69 -8.27 3.21 0.52
CA PHE A 69 -9.07 2.70 -0.58
C PHE A 69 -10.05 3.74 -1.14
N MET A 70 -9.97 4.00 -2.44
CA MET A 70 -10.98 4.75 -3.20
C MET A 70 -11.65 3.80 -4.19
N LEU A 71 -12.86 3.34 -3.85
CA LEU A 71 -13.69 2.49 -4.69
C LEU A 71 -14.92 3.28 -5.17
N PRO A 72 -15.44 3.01 -6.38
CA PRO A 72 -16.68 3.60 -6.85
C PRO A 72 -17.85 3.23 -5.91
N ASP A 73 -18.63 4.23 -5.50
CA ASP A 73 -19.84 4.05 -4.67
C ASP A 73 -19.57 3.35 -3.31
N GLU A 74 -18.42 3.63 -2.70
CA GLU A 74 -18.04 3.13 -1.37
C GLU A 74 -17.49 4.23 -0.44
N PRO A 75 -18.24 5.32 -0.17
CA PRO A 75 -17.75 6.43 0.63
C PRO A 75 -17.48 6.05 2.10
N GLU A 76 -18.22 5.10 2.66
CA GLU A 76 -18.03 4.61 4.03
C GLU A 76 -16.71 3.86 4.19
N LEU A 77 -16.31 3.05 3.20
CA LEU A 77 -15.01 2.40 3.18
C LEU A 77 -13.88 3.44 3.16
N PHE A 78 -14.00 4.45 2.30
CA PHE A 78 -13.01 5.51 2.21
C PHE A 78 -12.89 6.28 3.54
N ARG A 79 -14.03 6.67 4.14
CA ARG A 79 -14.06 7.29 5.47
C ARG A 79 -13.41 6.41 6.53
N GLN A 80 -13.68 5.10 6.52
CA GLN A 80 -13.08 4.15 7.45
C GLN A 80 -11.55 4.08 7.29
N CYS A 81 -11.03 4.13 6.06
CA CYS A 81 -9.59 4.19 5.82
C CYS A 81 -8.97 5.46 6.43
N VAL A 82 -9.61 6.62 6.23
CA VAL A 82 -9.14 7.90 6.80
C VAL A 82 -9.13 7.85 8.33
N GLU A 83 -10.17 7.29 8.96
CA GLU A 83 -10.23 7.12 10.42
C GLU A 83 -9.13 6.19 10.94
N ASN A 84 -8.90 5.06 10.26
CA ASN A 84 -7.84 4.12 10.59
C ASN A 84 -6.46 4.80 10.51
N ILE A 85 -6.19 5.52 9.42
CA ILE A 85 -4.93 6.22 9.21
C ILE A 85 -4.70 7.28 10.28
N SER A 86 -5.73 8.05 10.65
CA SER A 86 -5.63 9.05 11.72
C SER A 86 -5.18 8.44 13.05
N LYS A 87 -5.79 7.31 13.45
CA LYS A 87 -5.40 6.56 14.66
C LYS A 87 -3.97 6.03 14.55
N VAL A 88 -3.63 5.41 13.43
CA VAL A 88 -2.31 4.85 13.18
C VAL A 88 -1.23 5.92 13.20
N ARG A 89 -1.46 7.09 12.59
CA ARG A 89 -0.51 8.21 12.59
C ARG A 89 -0.18 8.69 14.00
N ALA A 90 -1.19 8.78 14.87
CA ALA A 90 -0.99 9.14 16.28
C ALA A 90 -0.10 8.11 17.00
N ALA A 91 -0.37 6.81 16.80
CA ALA A 91 0.46 5.75 17.37
C ALA A 91 1.88 5.77 16.79
N CYS A 92 2.03 5.89 15.47
CA CYS A 92 3.32 5.96 14.79
C CYS A 92 4.18 7.11 15.33
N HIS A 93 3.58 8.30 15.50
CA HIS A 93 4.26 9.44 16.10
C HIS A 93 4.72 9.16 17.54
N ARG A 94 3.86 8.55 18.36
CA ARG A 94 4.16 8.24 19.77
C ARG A 94 5.34 7.29 19.94
N TYR A 95 5.46 6.29 19.07
CA TYR A 95 6.47 5.23 19.18
C TYR A 95 7.64 5.37 18.20
N GLY A 96 7.65 6.41 17.35
CA GLY A 96 8.70 6.63 16.35
C GLY A 96 8.67 5.61 15.20
N MET A 97 7.53 4.98 14.93
CA MET A 97 7.35 4.01 13.86
C MET A 97 7.09 4.72 12.51
N PRO A 98 7.82 4.41 11.43
CA PRO A 98 7.52 4.93 10.10
C PRO A 98 6.17 4.44 9.56
N LEU A 99 5.37 5.37 9.03
CA LEU A 99 4.07 5.08 8.44
C LEU A 99 4.15 5.08 6.90
N MET A 100 3.91 3.93 6.30
CA MET A 100 3.63 3.82 4.88
C MET A 100 2.10 3.83 4.64
N ILE A 101 1.64 4.69 3.74
CA ILE A 101 0.26 4.66 3.28
C ILE A 101 0.25 4.10 1.85
N GLU A 102 -0.72 3.23 1.57
CA GLU A 102 -0.95 2.61 0.26
C GLU A 102 -2.26 3.13 -0.35
N PRO A 103 -2.23 4.28 -1.07
CA PRO A 103 -3.35 4.79 -1.86
C PRO A 103 -3.72 3.84 -3.00
N LEU A 104 -4.98 3.42 -3.06
CA LEU A 104 -5.48 2.51 -4.07
C LEU A 104 -6.77 3.08 -4.68
N VAL A 105 -6.65 3.54 -5.93
CA VAL A 105 -7.81 3.86 -6.78
C VAL A 105 -8.20 2.59 -7.52
N MET A 106 -9.45 2.17 -7.35
CA MET A 106 -9.95 0.91 -7.91
C MET A 106 -11.03 1.16 -8.96
N LEU A 107 -11.06 0.31 -9.98
CA LEU A 107 -12.19 0.19 -10.90
C LEU A 107 -13.38 -0.51 -10.23
N ALA A 108 -14.56 -0.34 -10.79
CA ALA A 108 -15.75 -1.09 -10.38
C ALA A 108 -15.56 -2.60 -10.63
N ASN A 109 -16.11 -3.42 -9.74
CA ASN A 109 -15.90 -4.88 -9.73
C ASN A 109 -16.65 -5.58 -10.90
N ASP A 110 -17.61 -4.91 -11.53
CA ASP A 110 -18.44 -5.43 -12.62
C ASP A 110 -17.72 -5.50 -13.99
N VAL A 111 -16.56 -4.85 -14.13
CA VAL A 111 -15.88 -4.73 -15.44
C VAL A 111 -15.26 -6.06 -15.90
N ARG A 112 -14.57 -6.80 -15.02
CA ARG A 112 -13.86 -8.06 -15.37
C ARG A 112 -13.83 -9.14 -14.28
N GLY A 113 -14.53 -8.94 -13.16
CA GLY A 113 -14.44 -9.82 -11.99
C GLY A 113 -13.14 -9.58 -11.21
N GLY A 114 -13.28 -9.24 -9.93
CA GLY A 114 -12.18 -8.86 -9.05
C GLY A 114 -11.75 -7.39 -9.22
N TYR A 115 -11.18 -6.83 -8.15
CA TYR A 115 -10.79 -5.43 -8.10
C TYR A 115 -9.51 -5.17 -8.91
N GLN A 116 -9.64 -4.27 -9.89
CA GLN A 116 -8.53 -3.79 -10.73
C GLN A 116 -8.17 -2.36 -10.33
N VAL A 117 -6.92 -2.00 -10.57
CA VAL A 117 -6.42 -0.65 -10.37
C VAL A 117 -7.01 0.25 -11.46
N ASP A 118 -7.45 1.44 -11.06
CA ASP A 118 -7.72 2.54 -11.98
C ASP A 118 -6.44 3.37 -12.11
N GLY A 119 -5.81 3.30 -13.28
CA GLY A 119 -4.54 3.96 -13.60
C GLY A 119 -4.66 5.46 -13.92
N ASP A 120 -5.84 6.06 -13.72
CA ASP A 120 -6.09 7.49 -13.92
C ASP A 120 -5.16 8.34 -13.03
N ALA A 121 -4.26 9.08 -13.67
CA ALA A 121 -3.26 9.90 -13.01
C ALA A 121 -3.86 10.99 -12.11
N GLU A 122 -4.98 11.61 -12.48
CA GLU A 122 -5.61 12.67 -11.67
C GLU A 122 -6.15 12.10 -10.36
N LYS A 123 -6.81 10.94 -10.44
CA LYS A 123 -7.34 10.26 -9.25
C LYS A 123 -6.22 9.80 -8.33
N ILE A 124 -5.18 9.19 -8.89
CA ILE A 124 -4.01 8.73 -8.12
C ILE A 124 -3.31 9.92 -7.46
N VAL A 125 -3.04 11.01 -8.19
CA VAL A 125 -2.42 12.23 -7.66
C VAL A 125 -3.23 12.81 -6.50
N THR A 126 -4.55 12.89 -6.66
CA THR A 126 -5.44 13.42 -5.63
C THR A 126 -5.39 12.57 -4.35
N LEU A 127 -5.45 11.24 -4.49
CA LEU A 127 -5.43 10.32 -3.36
C LEU A 127 -4.06 10.27 -2.66
N VAL A 128 -2.99 10.35 -3.43
CA VAL A 128 -1.61 10.40 -2.93
C VAL A 128 -1.34 11.69 -2.17
N ARG A 129 -1.85 12.83 -2.65
CA ARG A 129 -1.77 14.09 -1.91
C ARG A 129 -2.46 13.98 -0.56
N LEU A 130 -3.67 13.41 -0.51
CA LEU A 130 -4.38 13.19 0.75
C LEU A 130 -3.57 12.29 1.70
N ALA A 131 -2.97 11.21 1.20
CA ALA A 131 -2.12 10.35 2.03
C ALA A 131 -0.89 11.08 2.59
N ALA A 132 -0.26 11.96 1.80
CA ALA A 132 0.82 12.81 2.28
C ALA A 132 0.35 13.79 3.37
N GLU A 133 -0.81 14.42 3.18
CA GLU A 133 -1.44 15.33 4.16
C GLU A 133 -1.82 14.62 5.47
N MET A 134 -2.17 13.34 5.42
CA MET A 134 -2.40 12.51 6.60
C MET A 134 -1.12 12.08 7.34
N GLY A 135 0.06 12.46 6.81
CA GLY A 135 1.35 12.23 7.46
C GLY A 135 1.97 10.87 7.15
N ALA A 136 1.82 10.40 5.90
CA ALA A 136 2.64 9.32 5.37
C ALA A 136 4.13 9.71 5.38
N ASP A 137 4.98 8.81 5.86
CA ASP A 137 6.43 8.90 5.73
C ASP A 137 6.91 8.27 4.41
N ILE A 138 6.14 7.32 3.88
CA ILE A 138 6.36 6.64 2.59
C ILE A 138 5.01 6.46 1.89
N ILE A 139 4.97 6.68 0.58
CA ILE A 139 3.80 6.37 -0.24
C ILE A 139 4.07 5.11 -1.05
N LYS A 140 3.14 4.14 -0.97
CA LYS A 140 3.11 2.99 -1.87
C LYS A 140 1.98 3.18 -2.87
N ALA A 141 2.31 3.67 -4.06
CA ALA A 141 1.32 4.04 -5.07
C ALA A 141 1.23 2.99 -6.18
N ASP A 142 0.05 2.89 -6.76
CA ASP A 142 -0.16 2.18 -8.02
C ASP A 142 0.44 2.95 -9.20
N PRO A 143 0.91 2.23 -10.24
CA PRO A 143 1.35 2.87 -11.47
C PRO A 143 0.16 3.54 -12.19
N THR A 144 0.43 4.65 -12.86
CA THR A 144 -0.49 5.26 -13.82
C THR A 144 -0.56 4.40 -15.09
N ASP A 145 -1.65 4.50 -15.85
CA ASP A 145 -1.80 3.80 -17.13
C ASP A 145 -0.67 4.17 -18.12
N ARG A 146 -0.25 5.43 -18.05
CA ARG A 146 0.86 6.02 -18.79
C ARG A 146 2.03 6.26 -17.83
N PRO A 147 3.11 5.45 -17.88
CA PRO A 147 4.24 5.60 -16.97
C PRO A 147 4.85 7.00 -16.98
N GLU A 148 4.81 7.72 -18.11
CA GLU A 148 5.29 9.10 -18.26
C GLU A 148 4.57 10.10 -17.35
N ASP A 149 3.34 9.83 -16.93
CA ASP A 149 2.56 10.70 -16.04
C ASP A 149 2.90 10.48 -14.56
N PHE A 150 3.70 9.46 -14.23
CA PHE A 150 3.97 9.07 -12.84
C PHE A 150 4.78 10.11 -12.06
N HIS A 151 5.54 10.99 -12.71
CA HIS A 151 6.25 12.08 -12.03
C HIS A 151 5.29 12.98 -11.25
N ARG A 152 4.07 13.16 -11.73
CA ARG A 152 3.03 13.95 -11.05
C ARG A 152 2.64 13.33 -9.71
N VAL A 153 2.61 12.00 -9.63
CA VAL A 153 2.37 11.25 -8.39
C VAL A 153 3.51 11.47 -7.41
N VAL A 154 4.75 11.41 -7.90
CA VAL A 154 5.96 11.65 -7.09
C VAL A 154 5.99 13.07 -6.53
N GLU A 155 5.67 14.07 -7.35
CA GLU A 155 5.59 15.48 -6.94
C GLU A 155 4.50 15.70 -5.87
N ALA A 156 3.33 15.08 -6.03
CA ALA A 156 2.23 15.20 -5.08
C ALA A 156 2.52 14.54 -3.72
N ALA A 157 3.27 13.44 -3.70
CA ALA A 157 3.58 12.70 -2.48
C ALA A 157 4.46 13.49 -1.50
N ARG A 158 5.42 14.28 -2.00
CA ARG A 158 6.44 15.01 -1.21
C ARG A 158 7.33 14.14 -0.28
N VAL A 159 7.11 12.83 -0.26
CA VAL A 159 7.87 11.81 0.47
C VAL A 159 8.27 10.70 -0.51
N PRO A 160 9.19 9.78 -0.15
CA PRO A 160 9.57 8.69 -1.02
C PRO A 160 8.36 7.87 -1.53
N VAL A 161 8.29 7.67 -2.84
CA VAL A 161 7.25 6.86 -3.48
C VAL A 161 7.83 5.52 -3.91
N LEU A 162 7.20 4.43 -3.46
CA LEU A 162 7.45 3.07 -3.93
C LEU A 162 6.31 2.65 -4.84
N VAL A 163 6.64 2.11 -6.03
CA VAL A 163 5.59 1.68 -6.96
C VAL A 163 5.19 0.24 -6.66
N ARG A 164 3.89 0.01 -6.55
CA ARG A 164 3.35 -1.33 -6.37
C ARG A 164 3.45 -2.15 -7.65
N GLY A 165 3.93 -3.37 -7.52
CA GLY A 165 3.91 -4.36 -8.59
C GLY A 165 2.49 -4.82 -8.86
N GLY A 166 2.00 -4.55 -10.07
CA GLY A 166 0.65 -4.88 -10.53
C GLY A 166 0.35 -6.39 -10.66
N GLY A 167 -0.51 -6.74 -11.62
CA GLY A 167 -0.79 -8.13 -11.96
C GLY A 167 0.40 -8.85 -12.58
N LYS A 168 0.26 -10.17 -12.78
CA LYS A 168 1.25 -11.01 -13.46
C LYS A 168 1.50 -10.50 -14.88
N ASP A 169 2.77 -10.36 -15.25
CA ASP A 169 3.22 -9.94 -16.59
C ASP A 169 4.56 -10.64 -16.91
N ASP A 170 5.00 -10.58 -18.16
CA ASP A 170 6.32 -11.11 -18.55
C ASP A 170 7.44 -10.33 -17.87
N LEU A 171 8.52 -11.02 -17.46
CA LEU A 171 9.62 -10.42 -16.71
C LEU A 171 10.26 -9.25 -17.46
N ARG A 172 10.39 -9.33 -18.79
CA ARG A 172 10.94 -8.22 -19.60
C ARG A 172 10.03 -7.01 -19.51
N THR A 173 8.72 -7.21 -19.61
CA THR A 173 7.72 -6.14 -19.50
C THR A 173 7.74 -5.52 -18.11
N VAL A 174 7.80 -6.35 -17.05
CA VAL A 174 7.92 -5.88 -15.66
C VAL A 174 9.15 -4.99 -15.51
N LEU A 175 10.34 -5.47 -15.90
CA LEU A 175 11.59 -4.71 -15.79
C LEU A 175 11.59 -3.42 -16.63
N ALA A 176 11.00 -3.44 -17.82
CA ALA A 176 10.85 -2.24 -18.65
C ALA A 176 9.96 -1.19 -17.97
N LYS A 177 8.80 -1.61 -17.45
CA LYS A 177 7.89 -0.75 -16.67
C LYS A 177 8.57 -0.22 -15.41
N SER A 178 9.27 -1.08 -14.66
CA SER A 178 10.09 -0.68 -13.50
C SER A 178 11.05 0.44 -13.86
N SER A 179 11.82 0.27 -14.93
CA SER A 179 12.80 1.25 -15.38
C SER A 179 12.15 2.58 -15.74
N ALA A 180 11.01 2.54 -16.45
CA ALA A 180 10.27 3.73 -16.82
C ALA A 180 9.78 4.51 -15.59
N LEU A 181 9.20 3.82 -14.61
CA LEU A 181 8.68 4.44 -13.37
C LEU A 181 9.79 4.99 -12.47
N LEU A 182 10.92 4.29 -12.35
CA LEU A 182 12.09 4.77 -11.62
C LEU A 182 12.67 6.04 -12.27
N ARG A 183 12.67 6.13 -13.61
CA ARG A 183 13.09 7.34 -14.33
C ARG A 183 12.17 8.55 -14.06
N GLN A 184 10.93 8.32 -13.65
CA GLN A 184 10.01 9.39 -13.23
C GLN A 184 10.20 9.84 -11.76
N GLY A 185 11.15 9.25 -11.03
CA GLY A 185 11.50 9.67 -9.67
C GLY A 185 11.01 8.76 -8.55
N ALA A 186 10.37 7.63 -8.87
CA ALA A 186 10.08 6.60 -7.88
C ALA A 186 11.39 6.14 -7.18
N LYS A 187 11.31 5.89 -5.88
CA LYS A 187 12.46 5.50 -5.04
C LYS A 187 12.63 4.00 -4.87
N GLY A 188 11.64 3.22 -5.29
CA GLY A 188 11.71 1.77 -5.25
C GLY A 188 10.44 1.11 -5.75
N LEU A 189 10.38 -0.21 -5.62
CA LEU A 189 9.32 -1.06 -6.14
C LEU A 189 8.92 -2.08 -5.07
N VAL A 190 7.63 -2.39 -4.98
CA VAL A 190 7.09 -3.41 -4.08
C VAL A 190 6.42 -4.50 -4.91
N TYR A 191 7.15 -5.57 -5.21
CA TYR A 191 6.62 -6.72 -5.96
C TYR A 191 6.12 -7.82 -5.04
N GLY A 192 4.95 -8.37 -5.38
CA GLY A 192 4.41 -9.60 -4.81
C GLY A 192 4.27 -10.66 -5.89
N ARG A 193 3.06 -10.76 -6.46
CA ARG A 193 2.65 -11.79 -7.43
C ARG A 193 3.66 -12.04 -8.56
N ASN A 194 4.30 -11.00 -9.09
CA ASN A 194 5.30 -11.13 -10.17
C ASN A 194 6.56 -11.93 -9.81
N ILE A 195 6.81 -12.22 -8.53
CA ILE A 195 8.00 -12.94 -8.09
C ILE A 195 7.70 -14.41 -7.77
N TYR A 196 6.51 -14.71 -7.24
CA TYR A 196 6.20 -16.04 -6.70
C TYR A 196 4.99 -16.75 -7.35
N GLN A 197 4.31 -16.13 -8.33
CA GLN A 197 3.20 -16.75 -9.09
C GLN A 197 3.50 -16.88 -10.58
#